data_AF-A0A9N8PTQ0-F1
#
_entry.id   AF-A0A9N8PTQ0-F1
#
_cell.length_a   1.000
_cell.length_b   1.000
_cell.length_c   1.000
_cell.angle_alpha   90.00
_cell.angle_beta   90.00
_cell.angle_gamma   90.00
#
_symmetry.space_group_name_H-M   'P 1'
#
loop_
_entity.id
_entity.type
_entity.pdbx_description
1 polymer ?
#
loop_
_entity_poly.entity_id
_entity_poly.type
_entity_poly.pdbx_seq_one_letter_code
_entity_poly.pdbx_strand_id
1 'polypeptide(L)'
;MQHPLADAHPAGVEGEIFPGQDFNNNRIMDFQDVQDWKSNELSKADYGRMPWHDVAMGVIGPCVYDIAEHFQLRWNFVKRDKYKRDERFDWLTLEGREGEDEDLIAVQRPKHPVGEYIHHPISPMNVKTGRPDPSNVQGSVHAQIVRSSADWSSGILTEHSIQNAYCEIIRNAQHLVYIENQFFITSTGEEQAPIHNQIGKAIVDACVRAGKEGRKFRVIIVIPAIPGFAGDLRDNAAAGTRYVELVYHF
;
A
#
# COMPACT_ATOMS: atom_id res chain seq x y z
N MET A 1 -7.82 15.61 13.02
CA MET A 1 -6.47 15.01 13.01
C MET A 1 -5.47 16.17 12.98
N GLN A 2 -4.61 16.34 13.99
CA GLN A 2 -3.88 17.60 14.20
C GLN A 2 -2.44 17.63 13.63
N HIS A 3 -1.99 16.60 12.90
CA HIS A 3 -0.66 16.52 12.24
C HIS A 3 0.46 17.30 12.96
N PRO A 4 0.70 17.05 14.27
CA PRO A 4 1.55 17.90 15.09
C PRO A 4 3.02 17.83 14.64
N LEU A 5 3.67 19.00 14.67
CA LEU A 5 5.08 19.18 14.30
C LEU A 5 6.04 19.08 15.50
N ALA A 6 5.56 19.36 16.70
CA ALA A 6 6.35 19.35 17.92
C ALA A 6 5.71 18.43 18.95
N ASP A 7 6.56 17.77 19.73
CA ASP A 7 6.20 16.84 20.81
C ASP A 7 7.21 16.99 21.96
N ALA A 8 7.38 18.24 22.41
CA ALA A 8 8.33 18.63 23.46
C ALA A 8 7.58 18.91 24.76
N HIS A 9 7.84 18.11 25.79
CA HIS A 9 7.17 18.20 27.08
C HIS A 9 8.16 18.61 28.20
N PRO A 10 7.97 19.81 28.81
CA PRO A 10 8.86 20.29 29.89
C PRO A 10 8.84 19.41 31.16
N ALA A 11 7.78 18.61 31.35
CA ALA A 11 7.53 17.81 32.55
C ALA A 11 8.00 16.34 32.43
N GLY A 12 8.68 15.97 31.35
CA GLY A 12 9.18 14.61 31.11
C GLY A 12 8.38 13.81 30.09
N VAL A 13 8.71 12.51 29.99
CA VAL A 13 8.32 11.59 28.89
C VAL A 13 6.86 11.11 28.94
N GLU A 14 6.17 11.29 30.08
CA GLU A 14 4.86 10.69 30.35
C GLU A 14 3.73 11.23 29.47
N GLY A 15 3.94 12.39 28.84
CA GLY A 15 3.01 13.03 27.91
C GLY A 15 3.40 12.93 26.44
N GLU A 16 4.52 12.27 26.10
CA GLU A 16 5.00 12.18 24.72
C GLU A 16 4.06 11.35 23.85
N ILE A 17 3.72 11.91 22.69
CA ILE A 17 2.94 11.22 21.66
C ILE A 17 3.86 10.37 20.77
N PHE A 18 5.08 10.84 20.53
CA PHE A 18 6.08 10.22 19.65
C PHE A 18 7.38 9.97 20.42
N PRO A 19 7.51 8.83 21.13
CA PRO A 19 8.69 8.53 21.91
C PRO A 19 9.84 8.01 21.05
N GLY A 20 11.08 8.36 21.42
CA GLY A 20 12.29 7.85 20.77
C GLY A 20 12.28 8.10 19.26
N GLN A 21 12.61 7.08 18.48
CA GLN A 21 12.66 7.14 17.01
C GLN A 21 11.30 7.37 16.34
N ASP A 22 10.17 7.29 17.06
CA ASP A 22 8.86 7.62 16.49
C ASP A 22 8.70 9.14 16.23
N PHE A 23 9.47 9.97 16.97
CA PHE A 23 9.67 11.37 16.60
C PHE A 23 10.72 11.46 15.51
N ASN A 24 10.26 11.48 14.26
CA ASN A 24 11.18 11.43 13.13
C ASN A 24 10.85 12.45 12.03
N ASN A 25 11.88 12.80 11.27
CA ASN A 25 11.82 13.58 10.06
C ASN A 25 12.79 13.00 9.03
N ASN A 26 12.27 12.10 8.18
CA ASN A 26 13.03 11.39 7.13
C ASN A 26 13.78 12.32 6.15
N ARG A 27 13.44 13.61 6.08
CA ARG A 27 14.17 14.57 5.24
C ARG A 27 15.50 15.00 5.85
N ILE A 28 15.56 15.02 7.18
CA ILE A 28 16.72 15.45 7.96
C ILE A 28 17.61 14.24 8.22
N MET A 29 17.02 13.15 8.70
CA MET A 29 17.73 11.94 9.04
C MET A 29 16.80 10.74 8.82
N ASP A 30 17.33 9.68 8.22
CA ASP A 30 16.63 8.39 8.15
C ASP A 30 16.84 7.61 9.46
N PHE A 31 16.02 6.59 9.69
CA PHE A 31 16.15 5.75 10.88
C PHE A 31 17.55 5.11 10.98
N GLN A 32 18.12 5.12 12.17
CA GLN A 32 19.44 4.55 12.50
C GLN A 32 19.25 3.54 13.62
N ASP A 33 19.95 2.40 13.56
CA ASP A 33 19.99 1.40 14.64
C ASP A 33 18.61 1.07 15.26
N VAL A 34 17.62 0.73 14.43
CA VAL A 34 16.20 0.51 14.82
C VAL A 34 15.97 -0.50 15.96
N GLN A 35 16.98 -1.28 16.34
CA GLN A 35 16.96 -2.15 17.53
C GLN A 35 16.95 -1.34 18.83
N ASP A 36 17.60 -0.17 18.85
CA ASP A 36 17.56 0.79 19.95
C ASP A 36 16.56 1.91 19.66
N TRP A 37 15.27 1.56 19.67
CA TRP A 37 14.16 2.46 19.35
C TRP A 37 14.08 3.70 20.25
N LYS A 38 14.71 3.67 21.43
CA LYS A 38 14.73 4.81 22.38
C LYS A 38 15.77 5.84 22.00
N SER A 39 16.87 5.41 21.38
CA SER A 39 17.90 6.32 20.90
C SER A 39 17.35 7.09 19.71
N ASN A 40 17.15 8.39 19.88
CA ASN A 40 16.78 9.28 18.80
C ASN A 40 17.89 10.30 18.58
N GLU A 41 18.49 10.24 17.41
CA GLU A 41 19.53 11.18 16.97
C GLU A 41 18.92 12.53 16.52
N LEU A 42 17.60 12.59 16.30
CA LEU A 42 16.88 13.82 15.97
C LEU A 42 16.53 14.61 17.23
N SER A 43 17.17 15.76 17.42
CA SER A 43 16.85 16.70 18.50
C SER A 43 15.45 17.28 18.33
N LYS A 44 14.54 16.95 19.26
CA LYS A 44 13.18 17.54 19.36
C LYS A 44 13.19 19.06 19.60
N ALA A 45 14.29 19.62 20.10
CA ALA A 45 14.44 21.05 20.36
C ALA A 45 14.80 21.84 19.10
N ASP A 46 15.54 21.24 18.18
CA ASP A 46 16.06 21.91 16.99
C ASP A 46 15.21 21.66 15.75
N TYR A 47 14.49 20.52 15.72
CA TYR A 47 13.73 20.08 14.55
C TYR A 47 12.30 19.66 14.88
N GLY A 48 11.37 20.02 14.00
CA GLY A 48 10.03 19.45 13.99
C GLY A 48 10.00 18.08 13.31
N ARG A 49 9.11 17.20 13.79
CA ARG A 49 8.81 15.94 13.09
C ARG A 49 8.16 16.21 11.74
N MET A 50 8.30 15.26 10.82
CA MET A 50 7.55 15.27 9.57
C MET A 50 6.17 14.62 9.82
N PRO A 51 5.04 15.35 9.67
CA PRO A 51 3.74 14.74 9.86
C PRO A 51 3.46 13.64 8.85
N TRP A 52 2.81 12.59 9.32
CA TRP A 52 2.37 11.48 8.49
C TRP A 52 0.89 11.65 8.18
N HIS A 53 0.54 11.65 6.90
CA HIS A 53 -0.82 11.66 6.40
C HIS A 53 -1.00 10.43 5.52
N ASP A 54 -1.96 9.58 5.85
CA ASP A 54 -2.15 8.28 5.22
C ASP A 54 -3.62 7.85 5.31
N VAL A 55 -4.00 6.92 4.46
CA VAL A 55 -5.35 6.36 4.38
C VAL A 55 -5.28 4.84 4.47
N ALA A 56 -6.03 4.29 5.42
CA ALA A 56 -6.21 2.85 5.57
C ALA A 56 -7.69 2.52 5.70
N MET A 57 -8.06 1.29 5.37
CA MET A 57 -9.41 0.76 5.56
C MET A 57 -9.36 -0.62 6.23
N GLY A 58 -10.33 -0.87 7.10
CA GLY A 58 -10.64 -2.22 7.59
C GLY A 58 -11.80 -2.79 6.77
N VAL A 59 -11.70 -4.07 6.40
CA VAL A 59 -12.76 -4.78 5.68
C VAL A 59 -13.28 -5.95 6.50
N ILE A 60 -14.58 -6.19 6.42
CA ILE A 60 -15.26 -7.30 7.08
C ILE A 60 -16.17 -7.96 6.04
N GLY A 61 -16.19 -9.30 6.02
CA GLY A 61 -17.04 -10.09 5.14
C GLY A 61 -16.24 -10.97 4.19
N PRO A 62 -16.86 -11.45 3.10
CA PRO A 62 -16.27 -12.45 2.21
C PRO A 62 -14.93 -12.03 1.58
N CYS A 63 -14.72 -10.74 1.29
CA CYS A 63 -13.47 -10.23 0.71
C CYS A 63 -12.22 -10.48 1.57
N VAL A 64 -12.39 -10.80 2.86
CA VAL A 64 -11.28 -11.20 3.75
C VAL A 64 -10.66 -12.52 3.28
N TYR A 65 -11.43 -13.41 2.65
CA TYR A 65 -10.90 -14.65 2.08
C TYR A 65 -9.89 -14.37 0.96
N ASP A 66 -10.16 -13.40 0.09
CA ASP A 66 -9.26 -13.06 -1.02
C ASP A 66 -7.92 -12.50 -0.48
N ILE A 67 -7.96 -11.73 0.61
CA ILE A 67 -6.76 -11.23 1.31
C ILE A 67 -5.99 -12.39 1.95
N ALA A 68 -6.71 -13.30 2.62
CA ALA A 68 -6.13 -14.48 3.25
C ALA A 68 -5.46 -15.41 2.24
N GLU A 69 -6.11 -15.62 1.09
CA GLU A 69 -5.54 -16.38 -0.04
C GLU A 69 -4.27 -15.69 -0.55
N HIS A 70 -4.31 -14.37 -0.82
CA HIS A 70 -3.12 -13.66 -1.29
C HIS A 70 -1.93 -13.82 -0.33
N PHE A 71 -2.18 -13.75 0.98
CA PHE A 71 -1.15 -14.00 2.00
C PHE A 71 -0.62 -15.43 1.95
N GLN A 72 -1.50 -16.43 1.93
CA GLN A 72 -1.13 -17.86 1.88
C GLN A 72 -0.27 -18.17 0.64
N LEU A 73 -0.69 -17.71 -0.54
CA LEU A 73 0.04 -17.92 -1.80
C LEU A 73 1.44 -17.33 -1.71
N ARG A 74 1.57 -16.10 -1.16
CA ARG A 74 2.87 -15.44 -1.00
C ARG A 74 3.75 -16.12 0.04
N TRP A 75 3.17 -16.57 1.15
CA TRP A 75 3.88 -17.33 2.19
C TRP A 75 4.47 -18.63 1.61
N ASN A 76 3.64 -19.42 0.94
CA ASN A 76 4.07 -20.68 0.35
C ASN A 76 5.11 -20.47 -0.77
N PHE A 77 4.97 -19.41 -1.57
CA PHE A 77 5.98 -19.00 -2.54
C PHE A 77 7.35 -18.72 -1.88
N VAL A 78 7.37 -17.89 -0.83
CA VAL A 78 8.62 -17.58 -0.11
C VAL A 78 9.19 -18.81 0.58
N LYS A 79 8.35 -19.63 1.21
CA LYS A 79 8.79 -20.89 1.83
C LYS A 79 9.42 -21.81 0.80
N ARG A 80 8.79 -22.00 -0.35
CA ARG A 80 9.33 -22.81 -1.46
C ARG A 80 10.69 -22.32 -1.94
N ASP A 81 10.87 -21.01 -2.10
CA ASP A 81 12.07 -20.47 -2.75
C ASP A 81 13.23 -20.26 -1.79
N LYS A 82 12.96 -19.92 -0.53
CA LYS A 82 13.99 -19.58 0.45
C LYS A 82 14.14 -20.59 1.58
N TYR A 83 13.07 -21.26 1.98
CA TYR A 83 12.99 -22.04 3.22
C TYR A 83 12.43 -23.46 3.00
N LYS A 84 12.62 -24.02 1.80
CA LYS A 84 11.99 -25.27 1.37
C LYS A 84 12.25 -26.44 2.33
N ARG A 85 13.45 -26.44 2.92
CA ARG A 85 13.97 -27.50 3.81
C ARG A 85 14.08 -27.04 5.27
N ASP A 86 13.55 -25.87 5.60
CA ASP A 86 13.57 -25.34 6.96
C ASP A 86 12.26 -25.72 7.65
N GLU A 87 12.36 -26.52 8.72
CA GLU A 87 11.23 -27.02 9.51
C GLU A 87 10.62 -25.94 10.42
N ARG A 88 11.30 -24.80 10.61
CA ARG A 88 10.78 -23.70 11.45
C ARG A 88 9.59 -22.98 10.82
N PHE A 89 9.36 -23.18 9.54
CA PHE A 89 8.27 -22.53 8.81
C PHE A 89 7.36 -23.61 8.26
N ASP A 90 6.07 -23.54 8.52
CA ASP A 90 5.09 -24.51 8.00
C ASP A 90 4.49 -24.06 6.68
N TRP A 91 3.87 -24.98 5.94
CA TRP A 91 3.07 -24.65 4.75
C TRP A 91 1.67 -24.21 5.18
N LEU A 92 1.04 -23.33 4.40
CA LEU A 92 -0.33 -22.87 4.68
C LEU A 92 -1.32 -23.46 3.68
N THR A 93 -2.49 -23.88 4.19
CA THR A 93 -3.66 -24.29 3.41
C THR A 93 -4.83 -23.36 3.70
N LEU A 94 -5.70 -23.05 2.73
CA LEU A 94 -6.89 -22.23 3.00
C LEU A 94 -8.07 -23.10 3.44
N GLU A 95 -8.76 -22.66 4.50
CA GLU A 95 -10.07 -23.19 4.89
C GLU A 95 -11.06 -23.04 3.71
N GLY A 96 -11.73 -24.13 3.33
CA GLY A 96 -12.75 -24.14 2.28
C GLY A 96 -12.21 -24.25 0.84
N ARG A 97 -10.89 -24.30 0.65
CA ARG A 97 -10.24 -24.50 -0.67
C ARG A 97 -9.29 -25.67 -0.64
N GLU A 98 -9.89 -26.87 -0.57
CA GLU A 98 -9.19 -28.16 -0.50
C GLU A 98 -9.46 -29.05 -1.71
N GLY A 99 -10.03 -28.49 -2.78
CA GLY A 99 -10.32 -29.21 -4.02
C GLY A 99 -9.06 -29.53 -4.82
N GLU A 100 -9.18 -30.49 -5.74
CA GLU A 100 -8.10 -31.00 -6.60
C GLU A 100 -7.52 -29.94 -7.57
N ASP A 101 -8.30 -28.90 -7.92
CA ASP A 101 -7.92 -27.88 -8.93
C ASP A 101 -7.15 -26.68 -8.34
N GLU A 102 -6.93 -26.62 -7.03
CA GLU A 102 -6.29 -25.46 -6.37
C GLU A 102 -4.77 -25.35 -6.64
N ASP A 103 -4.14 -26.44 -7.07
CA ASP A 103 -2.72 -26.47 -7.46
C ASP A 103 -2.43 -25.70 -8.76
N LEU A 104 -3.46 -25.27 -9.50
CA LEU A 104 -3.32 -24.60 -10.80
C LEU A 104 -2.89 -23.13 -10.69
N ILE A 105 -3.10 -22.48 -9.55
CA ILE A 105 -2.90 -21.02 -9.40
C ILE A 105 -1.47 -20.70 -8.95
N ALA A 106 -0.90 -21.48 -8.02
CA ALA A 106 0.48 -21.37 -7.55
C ALA A 106 0.89 -22.63 -6.75
N VAL A 107 2.11 -22.66 -6.20
CA VAL A 107 2.55 -23.78 -5.34
C VAL A 107 1.80 -23.74 -4.01
N GLN A 108 0.82 -24.63 -3.85
CA GLN A 108 0.01 -24.71 -2.65
C GLN A 108 0.35 -25.92 -1.77
N ARG A 109 0.44 -27.13 -2.36
CA ARG A 109 0.57 -28.38 -1.58
C ARG A 109 1.63 -29.33 -2.14
N PRO A 110 2.92 -29.11 -1.87
CA PRO A 110 3.96 -30.04 -2.28
C PRO A 110 3.70 -31.46 -1.77
N LYS A 111 3.82 -32.48 -2.64
CA LYS A 111 3.62 -33.90 -2.29
C LYS A 111 4.55 -34.40 -1.18
N HIS A 112 5.73 -33.80 -1.05
CA HIS A 112 6.73 -34.14 -0.04
C HIS A 112 7.13 -32.86 0.71
N PRO A 113 6.30 -32.38 1.65
CA PRO A 113 6.58 -31.17 2.40
C PRO A 113 7.68 -31.41 3.45
N VAL A 114 8.43 -30.35 3.77
CA VAL A 114 9.18 -30.23 5.03
C VAL A 114 8.47 -29.21 5.89
N GLY A 115 8.13 -29.58 7.12
CA GLY A 115 7.17 -28.88 7.99
C GLY A 115 5.74 -29.40 7.83
N GLU A 116 4.85 -28.93 8.68
CA GLU A 116 3.44 -29.29 8.71
C GLU A 116 2.61 -28.42 7.77
N TYR A 117 1.32 -28.76 7.63
CA TYR A 117 0.32 -27.89 7.02
C TYR A 117 -0.52 -27.23 8.12
N ILE A 118 -0.50 -25.90 8.15
CA ILE A 118 -1.36 -25.11 9.03
C ILE A 118 -2.54 -24.58 8.22
N HIS A 119 -3.75 -24.82 8.72
CA HIS A 119 -4.95 -24.23 8.15
C HIS A 119 -5.01 -22.74 8.45
N HIS A 120 -5.15 -21.96 7.39
CA HIS A 120 -5.34 -20.54 7.40
C HIS A 120 -6.78 -20.21 6.94
N PRO A 121 -7.48 -19.31 7.63
CA PRO A 121 -7.07 -18.62 8.85
C PRO A 121 -7.00 -19.54 10.07
N ILE A 122 -6.10 -19.24 11.02
CA ILE A 122 -5.83 -20.07 12.22
C ILE A 122 -7.10 -20.37 13.04
N SER A 123 -7.97 -19.37 13.18
CA SER A 123 -9.30 -19.54 13.76
C SER A 123 -10.36 -19.61 12.64
N PRO A 124 -11.34 -20.53 12.75
CA PRO A 124 -12.36 -20.74 11.73
C PRO A 124 -13.10 -19.46 11.36
N MET A 125 -13.45 -19.31 10.09
CA MET A 125 -14.13 -18.11 9.62
C MET A 125 -15.58 -18.01 10.09
N ASN A 126 -16.24 -19.14 10.35
CA ASN A 126 -17.62 -19.16 10.87
C ASN A 126 -17.76 -18.55 12.28
N VAL A 127 -16.68 -18.50 13.06
CA VAL A 127 -16.64 -17.83 14.37
C VAL A 127 -16.18 -16.37 14.28
N LYS A 128 -15.61 -15.96 13.14
CA LYS A 128 -15.21 -14.58 12.86
C LYS A 128 -16.39 -13.76 12.35
N THR A 129 -17.41 -13.65 13.19
CA THR A 129 -18.42 -12.61 13.01
C THR A 129 -17.76 -11.31 13.43
N GLY A 130 -17.03 -10.66 12.53
CA GLY A 130 -16.73 -9.24 12.70
C GLY A 130 -18.07 -8.55 12.82
N ARG A 131 -18.55 -8.35 14.05
CA ARG A 131 -19.74 -7.55 14.31
C ARG A 131 -19.20 -6.15 14.43
N PRO A 132 -19.21 -5.34 13.36
CA PRO A 132 -18.99 -3.92 13.55
C PRO A 132 -19.98 -3.48 14.63
N ASP A 133 -19.49 -2.67 15.56
CA ASP A 133 -20.32 -2.06 16.58
C ASP A 133 -21.58 -1.50 15.90
N PRO A 134 -22.80 -1.98 16.23
CA PRO A 134 -24.01 -1.60 15.52
C PRO A 134 -24.25 -0.09 15.50
N SER A 135 -23.73 0.67 16.49
CA SER A 135 -23.76 2.14 16.48
C SER A 135 -22.87 2.79 15.43
N ASN A 136 -21.91 2.06 14.86
CA ASN A 136 -20.92 2.52 13.88
C ASN A 136 -21.12 1.93 12.47
N VAL A 137 -22.19 1.15 12.24
CA VAL A 137 -22.51 0.62 10.91
C VAL A 137 -23.34 1.62 10.13
N GLN A 138 -22.73 2.29 9.16
CA GLN A 138 -23.43 3.23 8.26
C GLN A 138 -24.03 2.55 7.01
N GLY A 139 -23.55 1.36 6.65
CA GLY A 139 -24.03 0.59 5.49
C GLY A 139 -23.08 -0.54 5.09
N SER A 140 -23.42 -1.24 4.01
CA SER A 140 -22.57 -2.26 3.37
C SER A 140 -22.11 -1.80 1.99
N VAL A 141 -20.95 -2.26 1.55
CA VAL A 141 -20.41 -1.98 0.21
C VAL A 141 -20.18 -3.28 -0.55
N HIS A 142 -20.21 -3.20 -1.88
CA HIS A 142 -19.63 -4.25 -2.72
C HIS A 142 -18.14 -3.94 -2.89
N ALA A 143 -17.28 -4.92 -2.62
CA ALA A 143 -15.84 -4.75 -2.64
C ALA A 143 -15.20 -5.87 -3.47
N GLN A 144 -14.15 -5.51 -4.20
CA GLN A 144 -13.29 -6.43 -4.93
C GLN A 144 -11.85 -6.16 -4.53
N ILE A 145 -11.12 -7.20 -4.13
CA ILE A 145 -9.70 -7.08 -3.86
C ILE A 145 -8.93 -7.07 -5.18
N VAL A 146 -7.96 -6.18 -5.28
CA VAL A 146 -7.07 -6.02 -6.43
C VAL A 146 -5.62 -6.03 -5.96
N ARG A 147 -4.71 -6.45 -6.83
CA ARG A 147 -3.27 -6.52 -6.52
C ARG A 147 -2.38 -6.22 -7.72
N SER A 148 -1.11 -6.03 -7.42
CA SER A 148 -0.01 -6.07 -8.39
C SER A 148 0.90 -7.23 -7.99
N SER A 149 1.08 -8.20 -8.87
CA SER A 149 1.88 -9.41 -8.57
C SER A 149 2.42 -10.00 -9.85
N ALA A 150 3.58 -10.64 -9.78
CA ALA A 150 4.22 -11.27 -10.92
C ALA A 150 5.02 -12.49 -10.48
N ASP A 151 5.73 -13.10 -11.43
CA ASP A 151 6.50 -14.32 -11.21
C ASP A 151 7.49 -14.19 -10.05
N TRP A 152 8.27 -13.12 -10.01
CA TRP A 152 9.28 -12.89 -8.97
C TRP A 152 8.72 -12.63 -7.57
N SER A 153 7.46 -12.17 -7.46
CA SER A 153 6.85 -11.80 -6.18
C SER A 153 5.95 -12.89 -5.59
N SER A 154 5.31 -13.66 -6.47
CA SER A 154 4.21 -14.56 -6.12
C SER A 154 4.18 -15.85 -6.96
N GLY A 155 5.06 -16.01 -7.96
CA GLY A 155 5.13 -17.19 -8.83
C GLY A 155 3.96 -17.34 -9.79
N ILE A 156 3.34 -16.23 -10.20
CA ILE A 156 2.18 -16.19 -11.10
C ILE A 156 2.46 -15.35 -12.34
N LEU A 157 1.61 -15.48 -13.38
CA LEU A 157 1.60 -14.53 -14.49
C LEU A 157 1.27 -13.12 -14.00
N THR A 158 1.86 -12.12 -14.65
CA THR A 158 1.75 -10.72 -14.25
C THR A 158 0.29 -10.27 -14.13
N GLU A 159 -0.09 -9.92 -12.92
CA GLU A 159 -1.36 -9.32 -12.56
C GLU A 159 -1.17 -7.84 -12.22
N HIS A 160 -2.03 -7.00 -12.78
CA HIS A 160 -2.02 -5.55 -12.67
C HIS A 160 -3.44 -5.02 -12.47
N SER A 161 -4.24 -5.77 -11.70
CA SER A 161 -5.66 -5.49 -11.46
C SER A 161 -5.88 -4.15 -10.76
N ILE A 162 -4.91 -3.68 -9.95
CA ILE A 162 -4.91 -2.32 -9.39
C ILE A 162 -4.96 -1.26 -10.50
N GLN A 163 -4.08 -1.35 -11.50
CA GLN A 163 -4.03 -0.37 -12.60
C GLN A 163 -5.32 -0.39 -13.41
N ASN A 164 -5.84 -1.58 -13.68
CA ASN A 164 -7.07 -1.76 -14.44
C ASN A 164 -8.25 -1.09 -13.74
N ALA A 165 -8.43 -1.36 -12.43
CA ALA A 165 -9.45 -0.75 -11.61
C ALA A 165 -9.30 0.78 -11.56
N TYR A 166 -8.08 1.30 -11.36
CA TYR A 166 -7.80 2.74 -11.41
C TYR A 166 -8.27 3.36 -12.73
N CYS A 167 -7.86 2.79 -13.87
CA CYS A 167 -8.19 3.33 -15.18
C CYS A 167 -9.71 3.25 -15.46
N GLU A 168 -10.36 2.17 -15.05
CA GLU A 168 -11.79 1.97 -15.23
C GLU A 168 -12.61 2.98 -14.40
N ILE A 169 -12.31 3.10 -13.11
CA ILE A 169 -13.02 4.04 -12.20
C ILE A 169 -12.87 5.48 -12.71
N ILE A 170 -11.66 5.88 -13.10
CA ILE A 170 -11.40 7.23 -13.60
C ILE A 170 -12.18 7.51 -14.89
N ARG A 171 -12.11 6.59 -15.87
CA ARG A 171 -12.80 6.77 -17.17
C ARG A 171 -14.32 6.86 -17.00
N ASN A 172 -14.88 6.12 -16.06
CA ASN A 172 -16.32 6.08 -15.78
C ASN A 172 -16.82 7.20 -14.84
N ALA A 173 -15.92 7.96 -14.21
CA ALA A 173 -16.30 9.04 -13.29
C ALA A 173 -17.16 10.11 -13.99
N GLN A 174 -18.17 10.61 -13.29
CA GLN A 174 -19.17 11.55 -13.84
C GLN A 174 -19.05 12.98 -13.28
N HIS A 175 -18.31 13.21 -12.19
CA HIS A 175 -18.29 14.53 -11.55
C HIS A 175 -16.91 14.92 -11.03
N LEU A 176 -16.27 14.04 -10.27
CA LEU A 176 -15.03 14.32 -9.57
C LEU A 176 -14.18 13.06 -9.52
N VAL A 177 -12.88 13.22 -9.70
CA VAL A 177 -11.86 12.25 -9.29
C VAL A 177 -10.99 12.93 -8.24
N TYR A 178 -10.82 12.27 -7.09
CA TYR A 178 -9.95 12.71 -6.00
C TYR A 178 -8.88 11.66 -5.79
N ILE A 179 -7.61 12.07 -5.83
CA ILE A 179 -6.46 11.17 -5.68
C ILE A 179 -5.55 11.77 -4.60
N GLU A 180 -5.38 11.06 -3.50
CA GLU A 180 -4.27 11.22 -2.57
C GLU A 180 -3.27 10.10 -2.86
N ASN A 181 -2.02 10.42 -3.17
CA ASN A 181 -1.00 9.40 -3.38
C ASN A 181 0.39 9.92 -3.02
N GLN A 182 1.31 9.02 -2.68
CA GLN A 182 2.69 9.42 -2.40
C GLN A 182 3.44 9.85 -3.68
N PHE A 183 3.07 9.27 -4.83
CA PHE A 183 3.69 9.52 -6.13
C PHE A 183 2.65 9.80 -7.21
N PHE A 184 3.01 10.63 -8.19
CA PHE A 184 2.18 10.85 -9.37
C PHE A 184 3.05 10.85 -10.64
N ILE A 185 3.49 9.65 -11.02
CA ILE A 185 4.32 9.42 -12.21
C ILE A 185 3.50 8.57 -13.19
N THR A 186 3.02 9.18 -14.27
CA THR A 186 2.14 8.51 -15.22
C THR A 186 2.32 9.04 -16.64
N SER A 187 1.98 8.21 -17.63
CA SER A 187 1.89 8.60 -19.03
C SER A 187 0.48 9.09 -19.39
N THR A 188 0.40 10.01 -20.35
CA THR A 188 -0.86 10.43 -21.01
C THR A 188 -1.06 9.79 -22.39
N GLY A 189 -0.07 9.03 -22.88
CA GLY A 189 -0.09 8.38 -24.20
C GLY A 189 0.52 6.97 -24.19
N GLU A 190 0.43 6.27 -25.32
CA GLU A 190 0.93 4.88 -25.42
C GLU A 190 2.44 4.80 -25.68
N GLU A 191 3.06 5.90 -26.13
CA GLU A 191 4.49 5.96 -26.52
C GLU A 191 5.30 6.95 -25.65
N GLN A 192 5.22 6.84 -24.33
CA GLN A 192 6.02 7.67 -23.40
C GLN A 192 6.99 6.85 -22.56
N ALA A 193 7.79 5.99 -23.22
CA ALA A 193 8.85 5.26 -22.54
C ALA A 193 9.78 6.24 -21.77
N PRO A 194 10.17 5.93 -20.52
CA PRO A 194 10.04 4.63 -19.84
C PRO A 194 8.75 4.43 -19.03
N ILE A 195 7.76 5.33 -19.12
CA ILE A 195 6.55 5.29 -18.30
C ILE A 195 5.43 4.55 -19.05
N HIS A 196 4.99 3.41 -18.50
CA HIS A 196 4.03 2.54 -19.19
C HIS A 196 2.61 2.57 -18.60
N ASN A 197 2.44 3.02 -17.35
CA ASN A 197 1.13 3.02 -16.71
C ASN A 197 0.17 4.04 -17.37
N GLN A 198 -1.12 3.70 -17.40
CA GLN A 198 -2.14 4.39 -18.20
C GLN A 198 -3.08 5.28 -17.38
N ILE A 199 -2.73 5.58 -16.13
CA ILE A 199 -3.60 6.32 -15.20
C ILE A 199 -3.82 7.76 -15.70
N GLY A 200 -2.77 8.43 -16.14
CA GLY A 200 -2.77 9.77 -16.73
C GLY A 200 -3.58 9.81 -18.02
N LYS A 201 -3.43 8.80 -18.88
CA LYS A 201 -4.27 8.64 -20.06
C LYS A 201 -5.75 8.53 -19.67
N ALA A 202 -6.09 7.72 -18.66
CA ALA A 202 -7.47 7.60 -18.18
C ALA A 202 -8.04 8.95 -17.68
N ILE A 203 -7.23 9.75 -16.98
CA ILE A 203 -7.60 11.10 -16.53
C ILE A 203 -7.87 12.02 -17.74
N VAL A 204 -6.97 12.03 -18.72
CA VAL A 204 -7.14 12.82 -19.96
C VAL A 204 -8.41 12.40 -20.69
N ASP A 205 -8.61 11.09 -20.88
CA ASP A 205 -9.80 10.55 -21.55
C ASP A 205 -11.10 11.02 -20.85
N ALA A 206 -11.15 10.97 -19.51
CA ALA A 206 -12.30 11.43 -18.72
C ALA A 206 -12.55 12.94 -18.84
N CYS A 207 -11.49 13.76 -18.75
CA CYS A 207 -11.59 15.22 -18.90
C CYS A 207 -12.06 15.63 -20.30
N VAL A 208 -11.48 15.03 -21.35
CA VAL A 208 -11.85 15.28 -22.74
C VAL A 208 -13.30 14.85 -23.00
N ARG A 209 -13.71 13.68 -22.48
CA ARG A 209 -15.10 13.22 -22.56
C ARG A 209 -16.06 14.23 -21.92
N ALA A 210 -15.79 14.66 -20.70
CA ALA A 210 -16.62 15.66 -20.01
C ALA A 210 -16.67 17.01 -20.75
N GLY A 211 -15.55 17.46 -21.31
CA GLY A 211 -15.48 18.67 -22.12
C GLY A 211 -16.35 18.59 -23.38
N LYS A 212 -16.33 17.45 -24.09
CA LYS A 212 -17.21 17.20 -25.24
C LYS A 212 -18.69 17.16 -24.87
N GLU A 213 -19.02 16.65 -23.70
CA GLU A 213 -20.39 16.60 -23.16
C GLU A 213 -20.87 17.96 -22.60
N GLY A 214 -20.00 18.98 -22.50
CA GLY A 214 -20.32 20.25 -21.85
C GLY A 214 -20.58 20.11 -20.34
N ARG A 215 -20.10 19.03 -19.73
CA ARG A 215 -20.35 18.69 -18.32
C ARG A 215 -19.21 19.16 -17.43
N LYS A 216 -19.55 19.76 -16.30
CA LYS A 216 -18.57 20.13 -15.27
C LYS A 216 -17.94 18.86 -14.68
N PHE A 217 -16.62 18.77 -14.77
CA PHE A 217 -15.82 17.67 -14.23
C PHE A 217 -14.57 18.23 -13.57
N ARG A 218 -14.15 17.63 -12.45
CA ARG A 218 -12.98 18.07 -11.68
C ARG A 218 -12.08 16.89 -11.39
N VAL A 219 -10.78 17.13 -11.41
CA VAL A 219 -9.77 16.18 -10.94
C VAL A 219 -8.93 16.92 -9.91
N ILE A 220 -8.82 16.36 -8.71
CA ILE A 220 -8.04 16.91 -7.60
C ILE A 220 -7.01 15.85 -7.24
N ILE A 221 -5.74 16.24 -7.30
CA ILE A 221 -4.60 15.37 -6.99
C ILE A 221 -3.84 16.03 -5.84
N VAL A 222 -3.69 15.30 -4.74
CA VAL A 222 -2.95 15.69 -3.55
C VAL A 222 -1.76 14.76 -3.42
N ILE A 223 -0.57 15.33 -3.46
CA ILE A 223 0.70 14.61 -3.38
C ILE A 223 1.67 15.38 -2.47
N PRO A 224 2.63 14.70 -1.83
CA PRO A 224 3.66 15.36 -1.04
C PRO A 224 4.37 16.43 -1.85
N ALA A 225 4.59 17.61 -1.24
CA ALA A 225 5.30 18.71 -1.90
C ALA A 225 6.72 18.32 -2.32
N ILE A 226 7.37 17.44 -1.54
CA ILE A 226 8.73 16.95 -1.77
C ILE A 226 8.74 15.44 -1.47
N PRO A 227 9.43 14.61 -2.28
CA PRO A 227 9.62 13.19 -1.97
C PRO A 227 10.32 12.96 -0.62
N GLY A 228 9.86 11.98 0.15
CA GLY A 228 10.34 11.68 1.50
C GLY A 228 11.65 10.89 1.59
N PHE A 229 12.67 11.26 0.81
CA PHE A 229 14.02 10.68 0.93
C PHE A 229 14.90 11.53 1.84
N ALA A 230 15.93 10.98 2.48
CA ALA A 230 16.90 11.79 3.24
C ALA A 230 17.85 12.58 2.31
N GLY A 231 18.18 13.82 2.67
CA GLY A 231 19.22 14.62 1.99
C GLY A 231 18.80 16.04 1.58
N ASP A 232 19.76 16.97 1.50
CA ASP A 232 19.54 18.36 1.08
C ASP A 232 19.16 18.41 -0.42
N LEU A 233 18.12 19.18 -0.76
CA LEU A 233 17.70 19.43 -2.15
C LEU A 233 18.80 20.14 -2.97
N ARG A 234 19.73 20.80 -2.27
CA ARG A 234 20.85 21.56 -2.86
C ARG A 234 22.01 20.67 -3.30
N ASP A 235 22.15 19.48 -2.73
CA ASP A 235 23.25 18.57 -3.08
C ASP A 235 22.99 17.83 -4.39
N ASN A 236 24.04 17.72 -5.22
CA ASN A 236 23.98 17.08 -6.55
C ASN A 236 23.62 15.58 -6.50
N ALA A 237 23.62 14.95 -5.33
CA ALA A 237 23.14 13.59 -5.13
C ALA A 237 21.60 13.47 -5.17
N ALA A 238 20.86 14.59 -5.08
CA ALA A 238 19.40 14.64 -5.13
C ALA A 238 18.81 14.64 -6.56
N ALA A 239 19.55 14.15 -7.56
CA ALA A 239 19.08 14.11 -8.95
C ALA A 239 17.77 13.32 -9.10
N GLY A 240 17.60 12.22 -8.35
CA GLY A 240 16.34 11.46 -8.30
C GLY A 240 15.16 12.25 -7.74
N THR A 241 15.41 13.19 -6.82
CA THR A 241 14.41 14.05 -6.18
C THR A 241 13.96 15.17 -7.12
N ARG A 242 14.89 15.76 -7.90
CA ARG A 242 14.59 16.84 -8.88
C ARG A 242 13.73 16.35 -10.06
N TYR A 243 13.85 15.09 -10.46
CA TYR A 243 13.04 14.53 -11.55
C TYR A 243 11.55 14.41 -11.20
N VAL A 244 11.21 14.30 -9.91
CA VAL A 244 9.81 14.25 -9.45
C VAL A 244 9.21 15.65 -9.30
N GLU A 245 10.02 16.68 -9.00
CA GLU A 245 9.57 18.08 -8.93
C GLU A 245 9.28 18.72 -10.31
N LEU A 246 9.87 18.22 -11.40
CA LEU A 246 9.72 18.85 -12.74
C LEU A 246 8.35 18.67 -13.41
N VAL A 247 7.39 17.97 -12.77
CA VAL A 247 6.03 17.73 -13.32
C VAL A 247 4.98 18.73 -12.79
N TYR A 248 5.38 19.72 -11.96
CA TYR A 248 4.44 20.68 -11.35
C TYR A 248 4.24 22.00 -12.11
N HIS A 249 4.44 22.05 -13.42
CA HIS A 249 4.06 23.20 -14.24
C HIS A 249 3.03 22.82 -15.29
N PHE A 250 1.75 22.93 -14.92
CA PHE A 250 0.63 23.18 -15.82
C PHE A 250 -0.39 24.10 -15.15
#